data_AF-R4LAL1-F1
#
_entry.id   AF-R4LAL1-F1
#
_cell.length_a   1.000
_cell.length_b   1.000
_cell.length_c   1.000
_cell.angle_alpha   90.00
_cell.angle_beta   90.00
_cell.angle_gamma   90.00
#
_symmetry.space_group_name_H-M   'P 1'
#
loop_
_entity.id
_entity.type
_entity.pdbx_description
1 polymer ?
#
loop_
_entity_poly.entity_id
_entity_poly.type
_entity_poly.pdbx_seq_one_letter_code
_entity_poly.pdbx_strand_id
1 'polypeptide(L)'
;TAEKQRRILSFFQFTSLSTKDKFGILVQRDPRLAGLGVLGRGVLFSCFHEEHLKEATQLYEVLIKCESFEEFLDLCHQAREYVNEGLYVYAVSVAILHRQDCRGVSLPPVQEVFPDKFVPLETLFTAFKEVRLHPEDEEIIVDIEKTGNIKDPEYNLAYYREDIGINAHHWHWHLVYPATWRPEVVHRIKDRKGELFFYMHQQMCARYDSERLSNGMPPMVPFHNFNEPMEGYSSHLSSSVNGMPYAFRPDGRILKDMREVSVQ
;
A
#
# COMPACT_ATOMS: atom_id res chain seq x y z
N THR A 1 26.79 0.46 -0.98
CA THR A 1 25.42 1.00 -0.78
C THR A 1 24.77 1.44 -2.07
N ALA A 2 25.38 2.32 -2.88
CA ALA A 2 24.81 2.77 -4.16
C ALA A 2 24.48 1.65 -5.15
N GLU A 3 25.32 0.61 -5.24
CA GLU A 3 25.03 -0.55 -6.09
C GLU A 3 23.80 -1.33 -5.61
N LYS A 4 23.72 -1.63 -4.30
CA LYS A 4 22.54 -2.27 -3.70
C LYS A 4 21.28 -1.44 -3.92
N GLN A 5 21.37 -0.12 -3.78
CA GLN A 5 20.27 0.80 -4.06
C GLN A 5 19.77 0.64 -5.50
N ARG A 6 20.66 0.62 -6.50
CA ARG A 6 20.23 0.42 -7.90
C ARG A 6 19.56 -0.93 -8.13
N ARG A 7 20.06 -1.99 -7.51
CA ARG A 7 19.52 -3.36 -7.67
C ARG A 7 18.13 -3.49 -7.09
N ILE A 8 17.86 -2.92 -5.91
CA ILE A 8 16.52 -2.99 -5.31
C ILE A 8 15.48 -2.15 -6.03
N LEU A 9 15.86 -1.04 -6.67
CA LEU A 9 14.91 -0.16 -7.38
C LEU A 9 14.20 -0.92 -8.50
N SER A 10 14.89 -1.87 -9.13
CA SER A 10 14.30 -2.70 -10.19
C SER A 10 13.04 -3.42 -9.72
N PHE A 11 12.93 -3.82 -8.43
CA PHE A 11 11.77 -4.51 -7.87
C PHE A 11 10.49 -3.69 -7.87
N PHE A 12 10.61 -2.37 -7.83
CA PHE A 12 9.49 -1.45 -7.67
C PHE A 12 9.06 -0.78 -8.98
N GLN A 13 9.87 -0.90 -10.04
CA GLN A 13 9.54 -0.34 -11.35
C GLN A 13 8.49 -1.17 -12.06
N PHE A 14 7.42 -0.57 -12.58
CA PHE A 14 6.38 -1.26 -13.37
C PHE A 14 5.67 -2.40 -12.61
N THR A 15 5.49 -2.24 -11.30
CA THR A 15 4.82 -3.22 -10.44
C THR A 15 3.34 -3.40 -10.78
N SER A 16 2.69 -2.35 -11.26
CA SER A 16 1.28 -2.36 -11.69
C SER A 16 1.06 -2.86 -13.12
N LEU A 17 2.12 -2.98 -13.94
CA LEU A 17 2.00 -3.46 -15.31
C LEU A 17 2.00 -5.00 -15.35
N SER A 18 1.18 -5.56 -16.25
CA SER A 18 1.15 -7.00 -16.48
C SER A 18 2.54 -7.51 -16.85
N THR A 19 3.09 -8.44 -16.06
CA THR A 19 4.39 -9.07 -16.31
C THR A 19 4.35 -10.12 -17.40
N LYS A 20 3.26 -10.22 -18.20
CA LYS A 20 3.12 -11.22 -19.27
C LYS A 20 4.33 -11.26 -20.21
N ASP A 21 5.01 -10.13 -20.40
CA ASP A 21 6.15 -10.01 -21.32
C ASP A 21 7.51 -10.05 -20.61
N LYS A 22 7.55 -10.11 -19.28
CA LYS A 22 8.79 -10.10 -18.49
C LYS A 22 8.97 -11.46 -17.81
N PHE A 23 9.78 -12.29 -18.46
CA PHE A 23 10.43 -13.50 -17.94
C PHE A 23 9.60 -14.79 -18.01
N GLY A 24 9.63 -15.42 -19.19
CA GLY A 24 9.48 -16.86 -19.33
C GLY A 24 10.81 -17.58 -19.06
N ILE A 25 11.47 -17.30 -17.94
CA ILE A 25 12.60 -18.12 -17.50
C ILE A 25 12.01 -19.16 -16.56
N LEU A 26 12.13 -20.43 -16.97
CA LEU A 26 11.88 -21.60 -16.14
C LEU A 26 12.85 -21.61 -14.93
N VAL A 27 12.70 -20.66 -14.00
CA VAL A 27 13.41 -20.73 -12.73
C VAL A 27 12.72 -21.82 -11.93
N GLN A 28 13.48 -22.84 -11.54
CA GLN A 28 13.00 -23.78 -10.53
C GLN A 28 12.54 -22.96 -9.34
N ARG A 29 11.23 -22.99 -9.07
CA ARG A 29 10.66 -22.29 -7.92
C ARG A 29 11.34 -22.83 -6.67
N ASP A 30 12.06 -21.97 -5.97
CA ASP A 30 12.69 -22.32 -4.73
C ASP A 30 11.62 -22.92 -3.79
N PRO A 31 11.86 -24.11 -3.18
CA PRO A 31 10.89 -24.76 -2.32
C PRO A 31 10.38 -23.88 -1.17
N ARG A 32 11.17 -22.89 -0.73
CA ARG A 32 10.78 -21.94 0.31
C ARG A 32 9.65 -21.01 -0.10
N LEU A 33 9.45 -20.81 -1.40
CA LEU A 33 8.35 -20.03 -1.95
C LEU A 33 7.08 -20.86 -2.20
N ALA A 34 7.09 -22.16 -1.88
CA ALA A 34 5.93 -23.02 -2.04
C ALA A 34 4.74 -22.53 -1.20
N GLY A 35 3.54 -22.47 -1.78
CA GLY A 35 2.33 -21.97 -1.12
C GLY A 35 2.05 -20.48 -1.33
N LEU A 36 2.94 -19.76 -2.03
CA LEU A 36 2.68 -18.39 -2.50
C LEU A 36 1.96 -18.39 -3.86
N GLY A 37 1.34 -17.26 -4.21
CA GLY A 37 0.56 -17.06 -5.43
C GLY A 37 -0.93 -17.38 -5.28
N VAL A 38 -1.44 -17.48 -4.05
CA VAL A 38 -2.83 -17.91 -3.77
C VAL A 38 -3.81 -16.78 -4.05
N LEU A 39 -3.51 -15.55 -3.63
CA LEU A 39 -4.32 -14.36 -3.92
C LEU A 39 -4.51 -14.15 -5.44
N GLY A 40 -3.52 -14.54 -6.23
CA GLY A 40 -3.50 -14.32 -7.66
C GLY A 40 -3.19 -12.87 -8.04
N ARG A 41 -2.69 -12.70 -9.26
CA ARG A 41 -2.38 -11.39 -9.84
C ARG A 41 -3.65 -10.70 -10.34
N GLY A 42 -3.64 -9.38 -10.41
CA GLY A 42 -4.81 -8.63 -10.87
C GLY A 42 -5.86 -8.37 -9.77
N VAL A 43 -5.62 -8.82 -8.54
CA VAL A 43 -6.53 -8.67 -7.40
C VAL A 43 -6.00 -7.61 -6.44
N LEU A 44 -6.90 -6.90 -5.74
CA LEU A 44 -6.50 -5.93 -4.73
C LEU A 44 -5.96 -6.63 -3.48
N PHE A 45 -4.69 -6.37 -3.17
CA PHE A 45 -4.11 -6.73 -1.88
C PHE A 45 -4.63 -5.82 -0.76
N SER A 46 -4.82 -6.38 0.43
CA SER A 46 -5.27 -5.68 1.63
C SER A 46 -4.50 -6.18 2.84
N CYS A 47 -3.92 -5.25 3.61
CA CYS A 47 -3.25 -5.58 4.88
C CYS A 47 -4.23 -5.95 6.00
N PHE A 48 -5.54 -5.85 5.76
CA PHE A 48 -6.59 -6.13 6.74
C PHE A 48 -7.38 -7.41 6.44
N HIS A 49 -7.14 -8.03 5.28
CA HIS A 49 -7.72 -9.33 4.97
C HIS A 49 -6.79 -10.45 5.43
N GLU A 50 -7.29 -11.38 6.25
CA GLU A 50 -6.48 -12.40 6.92
C GLU A 50 -5.66 -13.24 5.93
N GLU A 51 -6.30 -13.81 4.90
CA GLU A 51 -5.62 -14.66 3.91
C GLU A 51 -4.53 -13.91 3.13
N HIS A 52 -4.80 -12.65 2.74
CA HIS A 52 -3.81 -11.82 2.07
C HIS A 52 -2.60 -11.59 2.97
N LEU A 53 -2.86 -11.30 4.25
CA LEU A 53 -1.82 -11.01 5.22
C LEU A 53 -1.01 -12.26 5.60
N LYS A 54 -1.63 -13.45 5.65
CA LYS A 54 -0.94 -14.74 5.82
C LYS A 54 0.06 -14.98 4.69
N GLU A 55 -0.36 -14.82 3.44
CA GLU A 55 0.51 -14.99 2.27
C GLU A 55 1.64 -13.94 2.27
N ALA A 56 1.33 -12.67 2.57
CA ALA A 56 2.34 -11.62 2.72
C ALA A 56 3.37 -11.94 3.80
N THR A 57 2.90 -12.52 4.91
CA THR A 57 3.74 -12.94 6.05
C THR A 57 4.71 -14.03 5.66
N GLN A 58 4.21 -15.06 4.98
CA GLN A 58 5.06 -16.13 4.49
C GLN A 58 6.17 -15.58 3.58
N LEU A 59 5.83 -14.69 2.64
CA LEU A 59 6.84 -14.13 1.73
C LEU A 59 7.88 -13.29 2.47
N TYR A 60 7.48 -12.32 3.32
CA TYR A 60 8.49 -11.47 3.97
C TYR A 60 9.36 -12.25 4.96
N GLU A 61 8.85 -13.29 5.60
CA GLU A 61 9.65 -14.12 6.52
C GLU A 61 10.73 -14.91 5.77
N VAL A 62 10.40 -15.47 4.61
CA VAL A 62 11.38 -16.14 3.73
C VAL A 62 12.45 -15.14 3.30
N LEU A 63 12.05 -13.95 2.86
CA LEU A 63 12.97 -12.91 2.40
C LEU A 63 13.87 -12.37 3.52
N ILE A 64 13.35 -12.19 4.75
CA ILE A 64 14.15 -11.75 5.91
C ILE A 64 15.20 -12.79 6.28
N LYS A 65 14.88 -14.08 6.15
CA LYS A 65 15.75 -15.20 6.54
C LYS A 65 16.86 -15.53 5.54
N CYS A 66 16.87 -14.95 4.34
CA CYS A 66 17.94 -15.21 3.37
C CYS A 66 19.31 -14.83 3.97
N GLU A 67 20.30 -15.71 3.80
CA GLU A 67 21.62 -15.55 4.42
C GLU A 67 22.43 -14.44 3.76
N SER A 68 22.23 -14.25 2.45
CA SER A 68 22.95 -13.27 1.65
C SER A 68 22.02 -12.34 0.89
N PHE A 69 22.58 -11.19 0.47
CA PHE A 69 21.87 -10.24 -0.36
C PHE A 69 21.54 -10.83 -1.74
N GLU A 70 22.44 -11.64 -2.31
CA GLU A 70 22.23 -12.28 -3.62
C GLU A 70 21.03 -13.23 -3.59
N GLU A 71 20.97 -14.09 -2.57
CA GLU A 71 19.85 -15.00 -2.37
C GLU A 71 18.52 -14.24 -2.19
N PHE A 72 18.53 -13.15 -1.43
CA PHE A 72 17.37 -12.29 -1.28
C PHE A 72 16.90 -11.73 -2.64
N LEU A 73 17.84 -11.30 -3.50
CA LEU A 73 17.49 -10.79 -4.82
C LEU A 73 16.91 -11.89 -5.72
N ASP A 74 17.51 -13.08 -5.73
CA ASP A 74 17.06 -14.21 -6.53
C ASP A 74 15.62 -14.62 -6.17
N LEU A 75 15.31 -14.72 -4.87
CA LEU A 75 13.95 -15.00 -4.41
C LEU A 75 12.98 -13.85 -4.74
N CYS A 76 13.42 -12.60 -4.65
CA CYS A 76 12.61 -11.45 -5.05
C CYS A 76 12.30 -11.49 -6.55
N HIS A 77 13.25 -11.89 -7.41
CA HIS A 77 13.00 -12.05 -8.84
C HIS A 77 12.02 -13.18 -9.13
N GLN A 78 12.17 -14.34 -8.48
CA GLN A 78 11.24 -15.47 -8.63
C GLN A 78 9.82 -15.14 -8.17
N ALA A 79 9.67 -14.60 -6.96
CA ALA A 79 8.37 -14.28 -6.39
C ALA A 79 7.60 -13.27 -7.24
N ARG A 80 8.32 -12.31 -7.84
CA ARG A 80 7.72 -11.26 -8.67
C ARG A 80 6.93 -11.77 -9.85
N GLU A 81 7.24 -12.95 -10.38
CA GLU A 81 6.58 -13.48 -11.58
C GLU A 81 5.12 -13.87 -11.31
N TYR A 82 4.81 -14.39 -10.13
CA TYR A 82 3.51 -15.01 -9.86
C TYR A 82 2.79 -14.52 -8.61
N VAL A 83 3.50 -13.86 -7.69
CA VAL A 83 2.90 -13.27 -6.49
C VAL A 83 2.14 -11.99 -6.88
N ASN A 84 1.02 -11.74 -6.19
CA ASN A 84 0.23 -10.52 -6.35
C ASN A 84 1.10 -9.25 -6.23
N GLU A 85 0.83 -8.27 -7.10
CA GLU A 85 1.62 -7.04 -7.24
C GLU A 85 1.74 -6.24 -5.94
N GLY A 86 0.60 -6.00 -5.27
CA GLY A 86 0.55 -5.23 -4.03
C GLY A 86 1.17 -6.00 -2.86
N LEU A 87 0.90 -7.30 -2.80
CA LEU A 87 1.47 -8.19 -1.78
C LEU A 87 3.00 -8.26 -1.88
N TYR A 88 3.51 -8.40 -3.11
CA TYR A 88 4.94 -8.43 -3.39
C TYR A 88 5.62 -7.13 -2.91
N VAL A 89 5.12 -5.96 -3.32
CA VAL A 89 5.69 -4.67 -2.91
C VAL A 89 5.67 -4.51 -1.40
N TYR A 90 4.58 -4.89 -0.73
CA TYR A 90 4.51 -4.88 0.73
C TYR A 90 5.57 -5.79 1.36
N ALA A 91 5.62 -7.07 0.98
CA ALA A 91 6.51 -8.05 1.58
C ALA A 91 8.00 -7.73 1.35
N VAL A 92 8.36 -7.30 0.14
CA VAL A 92 9.73 -6.88 -0.21
C VAL A 92 10.12 -5.62 0.55
N SER A 93 9.20 -4.65 0.71
CA SER A 93 9.46 -3.44 1.49
C SER A 93 9.71 -3.76 2.96
N VAL A 94 8.91 -4.64 3.56
CA VAL A 94 9.14 -5.16 4.92
C VAL A 94 10.51 -5.82 5.01
N ALA A 95 10.85 -6.71 4.08
CA ALA A 95 12.13 -7.40 4.10
C ALA A 95 13.33 -6.42 4.03
N ILE A 96 13.31 -5.45 3.11
CA ILE A 96 14.38 -4.44 2.98
C ILE A 96 14.57 -3.64 4.28
N LEU A 97 13.49 -3.24 4.96
CA LEU A 97 13.57 -2.45 6.19
C LEU A 97 14.13 -3.24 7.39
N HIS A 98 13.98 -4.56 7.42
CA HIS A 98 14.36 -5.36 8.59
C HIS A 98 15.64 -6.19 8.40
N ARG A 99 16.09 -6.40 7.15
CA ARG A 99 17.34 -7.09 6.82
C ARG A 99 18.57 -6.25 7.16
N GLN A 100 19.59 -6.89 7.76
CA GLN A 100 20.82 -6.22 8.20
C GLN A 100 21.69 -5.77 7.03
N ASP A 101 21.78 -6.58 5.98
CA ASP A 101 22.56 -6.32 4.76
C ASP A 101 21.92 -5.28 3.83
N CYS A 102 20.66 -4.90 4.08
CA CYS A 102 19.94 -3.82 3.42
C CYS A 102 20.07 -2.47 4.17
N ARG A 103 20.80 -2.39 5.29
CA ARG A 103 21.02 -1.12 6.00
C ARG A 103 21.66 -0.06 5.09
N GLY A 104 21.11 1.14 5.13
CA GLY A 104 21.55 2.27 4.30
C GLY A 104 20.97 2.28 2.88
N VAL A 105 20.10 1.32 2.55
CA VAL A 105 19.28 1.32 1.33
C VAL A 105 17.93 1.96 1.65
N SER A 106 17.45 2.82 0.76
CA SER A 106 16.17 3.51 0.88
C SER A 106 15.12 2.86 -0.02
N LEU A 107 13.90 2.70 0.48
CA LEU A 107 12.77 2.35 -0.37
C LEU A 107 12.44 3.52 -1.30
N PRO A 108 12.00 3.26 -2.55
CA PRO A 108 11.44 4.30 -3.39
C PRO A 108 10.17 4.88 -2.74
N PRO A 109 9.82 6.14 -3.01
CA PRO A 109 8.58 6.73 -2.54
C PRO A 109 7.37 5.92 -3.02
N VAL A 110 6.44 5.58 -2.10
CA VAL A 110 5.28 4.73 -2.43
C VAL A 110 4.36 5.38 -3.46
N GLN A 111 4.30 6.71 -3.49
CA GLN A 111 3.57 7.48 -4.50
C GLN A 111 4.15 7.37 -5.91
N GLU A 112 5.45 7.03 -6.06
CA GLU A 112 6.05 6.72 -7.36
C GLU A 112 5.84 5.26 -7.76
N VAL A 113 5.71 4.36 -6.76
CA VAL A 113 5.44 2.93 -6.99
C VAL A 113 3.97 2.69 -7.35
N PHE A 114 3.05 3.38 -6.67
CA PHE A 114 1.60 3.26 -6.85
C PHE A 114 0.96 4.63 -7.03
N PRO A 115 1.23 5.36 -8.13
CA PRO A 115 0.69 6.70 -8.34
C PRO A 115 -0.85 6.72 -8.37
N ASP A 116 -1.46 5.61 -8.78
CA ASP A 116 -2.91 5.39 -8.81
C ASP A 116 -3.60 5.40 -7.44
N LYS A 117 -2.82 5.28 -6.35
CA LYS A 117 -3.32 5.41 -4.97
C LYS A 117 -3.27 6.84 -4.43
N PHE A 118 -2.60 7.76 -5.13
CA PHE A 118 -2.37 9.13 -4.67
C PHE A 118 -2.93 10.17 -5.65
N VAL A 119 -3.07 9.82 -6.92
CA VAL A 119 -3.53 10.73 -7.98
C VAL A 119 -4.95 10.33 -8.41
N PRO A 120 -5.89 11.29 -8.47
CA PRO A 120 -7.24 11.05 -8.99
C PRO A 120 -7.27 10.45 -10.40
N LEU A 121 -8.29 9.64 -10.65
CA LEU A 121 -8.50 8.94 -11.92
C LEU A 121 -8.53 9.90 -13.12
N GLU A 122 -9.23 11.02 -13.01
CA GLU A 122 -9.33 12.01 -14.10
C GLU A 122 -7.97 12.60 -14.46
N THR A 123 -7.15 12.94 -13.46
CA THR A 123 -5.78 13.43 -13.68
C THR A 123 -4.91 12.38 -14.37
N LEU A 124 -5.01 11.11 -13.98
CA LEU A 124 -4.28 10.03 -14.65
C LEU A 124 -4.74 9.84 -16.09
N PHE A 125 -6.04 9.91 -16.37
CA PHE A 125 -6.55 9.85 -17.74
C PHE A 125 -6.04 11.00 -18.60
N THR A 126 -6.02 12.22 -18.06
CA THR A 126 -5.43 13.38 -18.74
C THR A 126 -3.96 13.14 -19.02
N ALA A 127 -3.17 12.68 -18.04
CA ALA A 127 -1.76 12.36 -18.24
C ALA A 127 -1.54 11.29 -19.33
N PHE A 128 -2.32 10.21 -19.34
CA PHE A 128 -2.21 9.19 -20.40
C PHE A 128 -2.60 9.71 -21.78
N LYS A 129 -3.51 10.68 -21.87
CA LYS A 129 -3.87 11.32 -23.12
C LYS A 129 -2.74 12.22 -23.62
N GLU A 130 -2.18 13.06 -22.76
CA GLU A 130 -1.07 13.95 -23.11
C GLU A 130 0.17 13.15 -23.56
N VAL A 131 0.54 12.07 -22.85
CA VAL A 131 1.67 11.20 -23.25
C VAL A 131 1.53 10.64 -24.67
N ARG A 132 0.31 10.43 -25.17
CA ARG A 132 0.08 9.94 -26.54
C ARG A 132 0.18 11.03 -27.61
N LEU A 133 0.08 12.30 -27.21
CA LEU A 133 0.12 13.45 -28.10
C LEU A 133 1.54 14.05 -28.23
N HIS A 134 2.42 13.72 -27.29
CA HIS A 134 3.79 14.22 -27.20
C HIS A 134 4.83 13.12 -27.54
N PRO A 135 6.05 13.50 -27.98
CA PRO A 135 7.16 12.56 -28.15
C PRO A 135 7.57 11.89 -26.82
N GLU A 136 8.13 10.67 -26.89
CA GLU A 136 8.47 9.87 -25.70
C GLU A 136 9.50 10.53 -24.76
N ASP A 137 10.35 11.42 -25.28
CA ASP A 137 11.43 12.08 -24.52
C ASP A 137 11.00 13.42 -23.89
N GLU A 138 9.75 13.84 -24.05
CA GLU A 138 9.25 15.10 -23.51
C GLU A 138 8.69 14.91 -22.08
N GLU A 139 9.12 15.75 -21.15
CA GLU A 139 8.56 15.79 -19.80
C GLU A 139 7.19 16.47 -19.84
N ILE A 140 6.17 15.77 -19.34
CA ILE A 140 4.78 16.26 -19.32
C ILE A 140 4.39 16.56 -17.88
N ILE A 141 3.90 17.79 -17.68
CA ILE A 141 3.40 18.25 -16.38
C ILE A 141 1.88 18.37 -16.48
N VAL A 142 1.17 17.62 -15.65
CA VAL A 142 -0.29 17.67 -15.52
C VAL A 142 -0.65 18.14 -14.13
N ASP A 143 -1.42 19.21 -14.05
CA ASP A 143 -1.94 19.72 -12.78
C ASP A 143 -2.97 18.74 -12.20
N ILE A 144 -2.86 18.46 -10.90
CA ILE A 144 -3.82 17.60 -10.21
C ILE A 144 -5.19 18.27 -10.15
N GLU A 145 -6.21 17.52 -10.58
CA GLU A 145 -7.60 17.94 -10.45
C GLU A 145 -8.09 17.67 -9.04
N LYS A 146 -8.59 18.70 -8.36
CA LYS A 146 -9.20 18.54 -7.04
C LYS A 146 -10.52 17.79 -7.19
N THR A 147 -10.70 16.74 -6.39
CA THR A 147 -11.94 15.96 -6.40
C THR A 147 -12.76 16.18 -5.14
N GLY A 148 -14.07 15.97 -5.23
CA GLY A 148 -14.98 16.07 -4.07
C GLY A 148 -16.11 17.09 -4.25
N ASN A 149 -17.05 17.05 -3.30
CA ASN A 149 -18.21 17.92 -3.28
C ASN A 149 -17.93 19.16 -2.42
N ILE A 150 -17.76 20.33 -3.04
CA ILE A 150 -17.53 21.59 -2.33
C ILE A 150 -18.67 22.00 -1.38
N LYS A 151 -19.85 21.39 -1.51
CA LYS A 151 -20.99 21.62 -0.61
C LYS A 151 -20.89 20.81 0.68
N ASP A 152 -20.07 19.76 0.69
CA ASP A 152 -19.79 18.97 1.89
C ASP A 152 -18.67 19.66 2.69
N PRO A 153 -18.91 20.07 3.95
CA PRO A 153 -17.88 20.67 4.79
C PRO A 153 -16.62 19.81 4.93
N GLU A 154 -16.72 18.48 4.82
CA GLU A 154 -15.55 17.59 4.86
C GLU A 154 -14.57 17.85 3.70
N TYR A 155 -15.01 18.48 2.60
CA TYR A 155 -14.13 18.91 1.52
C TYR A 155 -13.05 19.90 1.98
N ASN A 156 -13.34 20.73 2.99
CA ASN A 156 -12.35 21.67 3.53
C ASN A 156 -11.13 20.96 4.13
N LEU A 157 -11.26 19.68 4.49
CA LEU A 157 -10.18 18.86 5.04
C LEU A 157 -9.47 18.02 3.97
N ALA A 158 -9.83 18.14 2.69
CA ALA A 158 -9.24 17.36 1.61
C ALA A 158 -7.72 17.57 1.52
N TYR A 159 -7.23 18.80 1.73
CA TYR A 159 -5.78 19.08 1.72
C TYR A 159 -4.99 18.25 2.74
N TYR A 160 -5.62 17.85 3.85
CA TYR A 160 -5.00 17.02 4.88
C TYR A 160 -5.24 15.53 4.60
N ARG A 161 -6.48 15.15 4.27
CA ARG A 161 -6.85 13.75 4.04
C ARG A 161 -6.23 13.15 2.77
N GLU A 162 -6.00 13.97 1.75
CA GLU A 162 -5.45 13.59 0.45
C GLU A 162 -3.97 13.96 0.32
N ASP A 163 -3.33 14.45 1.38
CA ASP A 163 -1.89 14.75 1.36
C ASP A 163 -1.06 13.48 1.12
N ILE A 164 -0.13 13.57 0.17
CA ILE A 164 0.72 12.45 -0.22
C ILE A 164 1.65 12.01 0.91
N GLY A 165 2.10 12.95 1.74
CA GLY A 165 3.03 12.69 2.84
C GLY A 165 2.36 11.97 3.99
N ILE A 166 1.14 12.35 4.36
CA ILE A 166 0.34 11.69 5.39
C ILE A 166 -0.01 10.26 4.98
N ASN A 167 -0.46 10.07 3.73
CA ASN A 167 -0.78 8.74 3.21
C ASN A 167 0.48 7.85 3.11
N ALA A 168 1.61 8.40 2.66
CA ALA A 168 2.89 7.68 2.63
C ALA A 168 3.42 7.35 4.04
N HIS A 169 3.23 8.25 5.01
CA HIS A 169 3.59 8.01 6.41
C HIS A 169 2.84 6.81 6.99
N HIS A 170 1.52 6.75 6.80
CA HIS A 170 0.70 5.64 7.28
C HIS A 170 1.12 4.31 6.64
N TRP A 171 1.38 4.30 5.32
CA TRP A 171 1.95 3.13 4.65
C TRP A 171 3.28 2.68 5.28
N HIS A 172 4.23 3.61 5.46
CA HIS A 172 5.55 3.29 6.00
C HIS A 172 5.47 2.77 7.44
N TRP A 173 4.58 3.32 8.27
CA TRP A 173 4.39 2.84 9.64
C TRP A 173 4.02 1.35 9.70
N HIS A 174 3.11 0.90 8.82
CA HIS A 174 2.72 -0.51 8.72
C HIS A 174 3.85 -1.42 8.20
N LEU A 175 4.82 -0.88 7.45
CA LEU A 175 6.01 -1.64 7.06
C LEU A 175 7.02 -1.82 8.20
N VAL A 176 7.16 -0.80 9.05
CA VAL A 176 8.10 -0.82 10.19
C VAL A 176 7.56 -1.71 11.32
N TYR A 177 6.24 -1.71 11.52
CA TYR A 177 5.53 -2.50 12.52
C TYR A 177 4.42 -3.38 11.91
N PRO A 178 4.75 -4.38 11.08
CA PRO A 178 3.77 -5.27 10.45
C PRO A 178 2.89 -5.95 11.50
N ALA A 179 1.57 -5.99 11.29
CA ALA A 179 0.63 -6.60 12.22
C ALA A 179 0.99 -8.07 12.55
N THR A 180 1.44 -8.83 11.55
CA THR A 180 1.81 -10.25 11.65
C THR A 180 3.26 -10.52 12.03
N TRP A 181 4.01 -9.51 12.46
CA TRP A 181 5.41 -9.71 12.88
C TRP A 181 5.52 -10.77 13.99
N ARG A 182 6.19 -11.90 13.69
CA ARG A 182 6.41 -13.03 14.60
C ARG A 182 7.87 -13.07 15.10
N PRO A 183 8.18 -12.57 16.31
CA PRO A 183 9.54 -12.54 16.84
C PRO A 183 10.22 -13.91 16.89
N GLU A 184 9.46 -14.98 17.10
CA GLU A 184 9.94 -16.36 17.12
C GLU A 184 10.43 -16.85 15.75
N VAL A 185 9.92 -16.26 14.66
CA VAL A 185 10.29 -16.63 13.28
C VAL A 185 11.44 -15.75 12.76
N VAL A 186 11.39 -14.44 13.01
CA VAL A 186 12.39 -13.47 12.54
C VAL A 186 13.51 -13.20 13.55
N HIS A 187 13.46 -13.83 14.71
CA HIS A 187 14.43 -13.73 15.82
C HIS A 187 14.73 -12.28 16.25
N ARG A 188 13.72 -11.40 16.17
CA ARG A 188 13.84 -9.99 16.55
C ARG A 188 12.53 -9.47 17.13
N ILE A 189 12.61 -8.90 18.32
CA ILE A 189 11.47 -8.31 19.02
C ILE A 189 11.27 -6.87 18.54
N LYS A 190 10.00 -6.46 18.40
CA LYS A 190 9.59 -5.07 18.18
C LYS A 190 9.08 -4.52 19.50
N ASP A 191 9.96 -3.85 20.24
CA ASP A 191 9.64 -3.33 21.57
C ASP A 191 8.42 -2.42 21.53
N ARG A 192 7.50 -2.64 22.46
CA ARG A 192 6.30 -1.80 22.67
C ARG A 192 5.45 -1.61 21.41
N LYS A 193 5.48 -2.55 20.45
CA LYS A 193 4.71 -2.48 19.19
C LYS A 193 3.23 -2.13 19.40
N GLY A 194 2.58 -2.76 20.38
CA GLY A 194 1.17 -2.49 20.70
C GLY A 194 0.93 -1.09 21.27
N GLU A 195 1.85 -0.61 22.11
CA GLU A 195 1.77 0.76 22.63
C GLU A 195 2.00 1.79 21.52
N LEU A 196 2.97 1.54 20.62
CA LEU A 196 3.23 2.43 19.50
C LEU A 196 2.08 2.43 18.48
N PHE A 197 1.38 1.31 18.31
CA PHE A 197 0.14 1.25 17.54
C PHE A 197 -0.90 2.21 18.11
N PHE A 198 -1.14 2.16 19.43
CA PHE A 198 -2.05 3.10 20.09
C PHE A 198 -1.58 4.54 19.92
N TYR A 199 -0.32 4.83 20.25
CA TYR A 199 0.24 6.19 20.21
C TYR A 199 0.15 6.80 18.81
N MET A 200 0.57 6.08 17.76
CA MET A 200 0.57 6.61 16.40
C MET A 200 -0.85 6.95 15.93
N HIS A 201 -1.80 6.03 16.07
CA HIS A 201 -3.17 6.27 15.61
C HIS A 201 -3.88 7.33 16.46
N GLN A 202 -3.61 7.38 17.77
CA GLN A 202 -4.11 8.45 18.63
C GLN A 202 -3.58 9.82 18.19
N GLN A 203 -2.30 9.93 17.85
CA GLN A 203 -1.71 11.18 17.35
C GLN A 203 -2.27 11.58 15.97
N MET A 204 -2.53 10.62 15.08
CA MET A 204 -3.21 10.91 13.81
C MET A 204 -4.61 11.49 14.02
N CYS A 205 -5.40 10.94 14.95
CA CYS A 205 -6.73 11.47 15.29
C CYS A 205 -6.64 12.86 15.92
N ALA A 206 -5.72 13.06 16.87
CA ALA A 206 -5.52 14.37 17.50
C ALA A 206 -5.09 15.44 16.49
N ARG A 207 -4.23 15.08 15.53
CA ARG A 207 -3.85 15.99 14.45
C ARG A 207 -5.02 16.29 13.53
N TYR A 208 -5.81 15.29 13.17
CA TYR A 208 -7.02 15.48 12.38
C TYR A 208 -8.00 16.44 13.06
N ASP A 209 -8.25 16.28 14.37
CA ASP A 209 -9.10 17.20 15.14
C ASP A 209 -8.56 18.63 15.15
N SER A 210 -7.24 18.82 15.18
CA SER A 210 -6.64 20.15 15.04
C SER A 210 -6.96 20.81 13.69
N GLU A 211 -6.97 20.04 12.60
CA GLU A 211 -7.35 20.54 11.27
C GLU A 211 -8.86 20.82 11.22
N ARG A 212 -9.71 19.99 11.83
CA ARG A 212 -11.16 20.24 11.97
C ARG A 212 -11.43 21.56 12.67
N LEU A 213 -10.82 21.77 13.83
CA LEU A 213 -10.97 23.01 14.60
C LEU A 213 -10.48 24.23 13.82
N SER A 214 -9.39 24.10 13.07
CA SER A 214 -8.84 25.18 12.22
C SER A 214 -9.80 25.55 11.08
N ASN A 215 -10.61 24.60 10.62
CA ASN A 215 -11.65 24.82 9.61
C ASN A 215 -13.03 25.15 10.23
N GLY A 216 -13.11 25.44 11.53
CA GLY A 216 -14.35 25.78 12.23
C GLY A 216 -15.32 24.60 12.41
N MET A 217 -14.80 23.37 12.30
CA MET A 217 -15.57 22.13 12.45
C MET A 217 -15.38 21.55 13.85
N PRO A 218 -16.39 20.87 14.42
CA PRO A 218 -16.24 20.18 15.71
C PRO A 218 -15.25 19.00 15.58
N PRO A 219 -14.61 18.57 16.67
CA PRO A 219 -13.81 17.33 16.70
C PRO A 219 -14.59 16.12 16.20
N MET A 220 -13.87 15.09 15.73
CA MET A 220 -14.47 13.85 15.25
C MET A 220 -15.21 13.12 16.38
N VAL A 221 -16.36 12.52 16.03
CA VAL A 221 -17.12 11.68 16.97
C VAL A 221 -16.69 10.22 16.78
N PRO A 222 -16.35 9.49 17.85
CA PRO A 222 -16.05 8.07 17.75
C PRO A 222 -17.26 7.26 17.23
N PHE A 223 -17.03 6.37 16.28
CA PHE A 223 -18.05 5.47 15.76
C PHE A 223 -18.30 4.30 16.73
N HIS A 224 -18.98 4.58 17.84
CA HIS A 224 -19.22 3.63 18.92
C HIS A 224 -20.37 2.65 18.64
N ASN A 225 -21.40 3.08 17.90
CA ASN A 225 -22.57 2.26 17.60
C ASN A 225 -22.51 1.78 16.14
N PHE A 226 -22.23 0.50 15.92
CA PHE A 226 -22.09 -0.10 14.59
C PHE A 226 -23.40 -0.16 13.77
N ASN A 227 -24.54 0.16 14.38
CA ASN A 227 -25.82 0.27 13.67
C ASN A 227 -26.08 1.68 13.13
N GLU A 228 -25.25 2.67 13.48
CA GLU A 228 -25.40 4.01 12.94
C GLU A 228 -25.06 4.04 11.44
N PRO A 229 -25.75 4.89 10.66
CA PRO A 229 -25.36 5.17 9.30
C PRO A 229 -23.98 5.85 9.26
N MET A 230 -23.16 5.47 8.29
CA MET A 230 -21.88 6.10 8.00
C MET A 230 -22.03 7.20 6.97
N GLU A 231 -21.17 8.22 7.06
CA GLU A 231 -21.07 9.26 6.04
C GLU A 231 -20.59 8.70 4.70
N GLY A 232 -21.05 9.33 3.62
CA GLY A 232 -20.62 9.01 2.26
C GLY A 232 -19.17 9.41 1.97
N TYR A 233 -18.50 8.66 1.11
CA TYR A 233 -17.18 9.01 0.58
C TYR A 233 -16.93 8.38 -0.79
N SER A 234 -16.39 9.17 -1.72
CA SER A 234 -15.90 8.71 -3.02
C SER A 234 -14.44 9.14 -3.16
N SER A 235 -13.53 8.19 -3.32
CA SER A 235 -12.09 8.48 -3.40
C SER A 235 -11.67 9.02 -4.76
N HIS A 236 -12.46 8.79 -5.82
CA HIS A 236 -12.08 9.08 -7.20
C HIS A 236 -10.76 8.44 -7.64
N LEU A 237 -10.37 7.35 -6.96
CA LEU A 237 -9.18 6.56 -7.29
C LEU A 237 -9.58 5.31 -8.08
N SER A 238 -8.64 4.80 -8.88
CA SER A 238 -8.76 3.51 -9.54
C SER A 238 -7.55 2.65 -9.28
N SER A 239 -7.73 1.34 -9.38
CA SER A 239 -6.63 0.40 -9.37
C SER A 239 -6.04 0.26 -10.77
N SER A 240 -4.78 0.61 -10.95
CA SER A 240 -4.00 0.35 -12.16
C SER A 240 -3.85 -1.14 -12.47
N VAL A 241 -3.97 -1.99 -11.44
CA VAL A 241 -3.81 -3.45 -11.54
C VAL A 241 -4.95 -4.11 -12.30
N ASN A 242 -6.19 -3.63 -12.14
CA ASN A 242 -7.37 -4.23 -12.79
C ASN A 242 -8.32 -3.21 -13.44
N GLY A 243 -7.97 -1.93 -13.44
CA GLY A 243 -8.77 -0.84 -14.01
C GLY A 243 -10.03 -0.50 -13.23
N MET A 244 -10.30 -1.17 -12.09
CA MET A 244 -11.54 -0.97 -11.34
C MET A 244 -11.42 0.25 -10.41
N PRO A 245 -12.45 1.10 -10.33
CA PRO A 245 -12.49 2.16 -9.33
C PRO A 245 -12.58 1.55 -7.92
N TYR A 246 -11.99 2.24 -6.94
CA TYR A 246 -12.28 1.90 -5.54
C TYR A 246 -13.76 2.13 -5.26
N ALA A 247 -14.38 1.21 -4.51
CA ALA A 247 -15.81 1.30 -4.21
C ALA A 247 -16.11 2.59 -3.44
N PHE A 248 -17.04 3.39 -3.96
CA PHE A 248 -17.57 4.54 -3.23
C PHE A 248 -18.63 4.09 -2.24
N ARG A 249 -18.74 4.81 -1.12
CA ARG A 249 -19.78 4.60 -0.11
C ARG A 249 -20.80 5.73 -0.21
N PRO A 250 -22.04 5.45 -0.61
CA PRO A 250 -23.13 6.42 -0.48
C PRO A 250 -23.36 6.78 1.00
N ASP A 251 -23.89 7.97 1.23
CA ASP A 251 -24.32 8.40 2.55
C ASP A 251 -25.45 7.50 3.11
N GLY A 252 -25.49 7.32 4.43
CA GLY A 252 -26.56 6.57 5.09
C GLY A 252 -26.38 5.05 5.10
N ARG A 253 -25.21 4.53 4.71
CA ARG A 253 -24.94 3.08 4.69
C ARG A 253 -24.58 2.57 6.09
N ILE A 254 -25.17 1.45 6.48
CA ILE A 254 -24.92 0.77 7.75
C ILE A 254 -24.00 -0.44 7.51
N LEU A 255 -23.17 -0.79 8.49
CA LEU A 255 -22.35 -2.00 8.46
C LEU A 255 -23.23 -3.25 8.30
N LYS A 256 -22.68 -4.25 7.61
CA LYS A 256 -23.36 -5.54 7.37
C LYS A 256 -22.37 -6.67 7.56
N ASP A 257 -22.91 -7.83 7.94
CA ASP A 257 -22.14 -9.05 8.05
C ASP A 257 -21.53 -9.44 6.69
N MET A 258 -20.27 -9.87 6.75
CA MET A 258 -19.55 -10.45 5.62
C MET A 258 -19.26 -11.91 5.93
N ARG A 259 -19.39 -12.78 4.93
CA ARG A 259 -19.16 -14.22 5.07
C ARG A 259 -17.74 -14.56 5.54
N GLU A 260 -16.78 -13.72 5.20
CA GLU A 260 -15.35 -13.93 5.46
C GLU A 260 -14.92 -13.54 6.88
N VAL A 261 -15.79 -12.86 7.64
CA VAL A 261 -15.47 -12.30 8.96
C VAL A 261 -16.53 -12.69 10.00
N SER A 262 -17.34 -13.71 9.69
CA SER A 262 -18.37 -14.20 10.60
C SER A 262 -17.74 -14.85 11.82
N VAL A 263 -18.09 -14.39 13.02
CA VAL A 263 -17.65 -14.95 14.31
C VAL A 263 -18.42 -16.24 14.67
N GLN A 264 -19.02 -16.91 13.68
CA GLN A 264 -19.86 -18.11 13.84
C GLN A 264 -19.09 -19.38 13.52
#